data_AF-K2A8X4-F1
#
_entry.id   AF-K2A8X4-F1
#
_cell.length_a   1.000
_cell.length_b   1.000
_cell.length_c   1.000
_cell.angle_alpha   90.00
_cell.angle_beta   90.00
_cell.angle_gamma   90.00
#
_symmetry.space_group_name_H-M   'P 1'
#
loop_
_entity.id
_entity.type
_entity.pdbx_description
1 polymer ?
#
loop_
_entity_poly.entity_id
_entity_poly.type
_entity_poly.pdbx_seq_one_letter_code
_entity_poly.pdbx_strand_id
1 'polypeptide(L)'
;MMAVFTFGFYEFAKFSSGMEAGGKTASEQMMQKAGNFITQGPLKINFAEGNPKIFLGVNGFDQNLAKVDGSISLADNSMIIGAKEAGMMKEEKLIQKPGDILKDFFGIPAMKVAGIIEETGTELDELHIVNRNTFSNLAGVAEVKALLSGSETKLFYFVSGENIPEKLQKNIANDSFGAVTIGGRRYQPIYIGSAEAKVMTQEKLFQKEGDRLDNFFGNDVIIAGILPETKTILDNFHFVGAEFQISK
;
A
#
# COMPACT_ATOMS: atom_id res chain seq x y z
N MET A 1 -12.32 31.57 -26.11
CA MET A 1 -11.26 30.81 -26.80
C MET A 1 -10.97 29.61 -25.92
N MET A 2 -11.54 28.47 -26.29
CA MET A 2 -11.65 27.27 -25.46
C MET A 2 -10.78 26.19 -26.12
N ALA A 3 -9.47 26.20 -25.86
CA ALA A 3 -8.54 25.18 -26.34
C ALA A 3 -7.12 25.34 -25.75
N VAL A 4 -6.94 25.40 -24.42
CA VAL A 4 -5.59 25.29 -23.80
C VAL A 4 -5.61 24.60 -22.41
N PHE A 5 -6.63 23.81 -22.07
CA PHE A 5 -6.72 23.20 -20.72
C PHE A 5 -6.63 21.67 -20.67
N THR A 6 -6.33 21.01 -21.79
CA THR A 6 -6.34 19.53 -21.88
C THR A 6 -4.96 18.90 -22.07
N PHE A 7 -3.91 19.69 -22.29
CA PHE A 7 -2.54 19.17 -22.45
C PHE A 7 -1.70 19.17 -21.17
N GLY A 8 -2.18 19.82 -20.10
CA GLY A 8 -1.48 19.90 -18.83
C GLY A 8 -1.63 18.68 -17.92
N PHE A 9 -2.37 17.63 -18.30
CA PHE A 9 -2.54 16.42 -17.48
C PHE A 9 -1.76 15.20 -18.01
N TYR A 10 -1.40 15.17 -19.30
CA TYR A 10 -0.76 14.00 -19.90
C TYR A 10 0.71 13.83 -19.51
N GLU A 11 1.40 14.92 -19.16
CA GLU A 11 2.79 14.88 -18.69
C GLU A 11 2.92 14.58 -17.18
N PHE A 12 1.83 14.71 -16.39
CA PHE A 12 1.89 14.54 -14.93
C PHE A 12 1.74 13.08 -14.48
N ALA A 13 0.94 12.27 -15.18
CA ALA A 13 0.83 10.84 -14.90
C ALA A 13 2.15 10.08 -15.14
N LYS A 14 3.06 10.64 -15.96
CA LYS A 14 4.39 10.05 -16.22
C LYS A 14 5.44 10.38 -15.15
N PHE A 15 5.26 11.46 -14.39
CA PHE A 15 6.27 11.94 -13.43
C PHE A 15 5.97 11.58 -11.97
N SER A 16 4.70 11.33 -11.61
CA SER A 16 4.33 10.95 -10.23
C SER A 16 4.81 9.54 -9.85
N SER A 17 4.82 8.60 -10.80
CA SER A 17 5.30 7.22 -10.59
C SER A 17 6.81 7.03 -10.86
N GLY A 18 7.56 8.12 -11.04
CA GLY A 18 8.79 8.13 -11.84
C GLY A 18 10.05 8.53 -11.09
N MET A 19 10.24 8.15 -9.83
CA MET A 19 11.56 8.22 -9.17
C MET A 19 11.69 7.13 -8.10
N GLU A 20 11.93 5.88 -8.51
CA GLU A 20 13.14 5.10 -8.20
C GLU A 20 13.04 3.72 -8.85
N ALA A 21 14.12 3.29 -9.52
CA ALA A 21 14.36 2.02 -10.19
C ALA A 21 13.51 1.69 -11.44
N GLY A 22 13.98 2.12 -12.63
CA GLY A 22 14.03 1.35 -13.89
C GLY A 22 12.80 0.60 -14.45
N GLY A 23 11.63 0.68 -13.83
CA GLY A 23 10.41 -0.04 -14.20
C GLY A 23 9.59 0.72 -15.22
N LYS A 24 8.74 -0.01 -15.95
CA LYS A 24 7.74 0.61 -16.83
C LYS A 24 6.69 1.32 -15.97
N THR A 25 6.55 2.64 -16.13
CA THR A 25 5.38 3.36 -15.62
C THR A 25 4.10 2.71 -16.12
N ALA A 26 3.21 2.30 -15.21
CA ALA A 26 1.93 1.72 -15.54
C ALA A 26 1.05 2.72 -16.32
N SER A 27 0.19 2.22 -17.22
CA SER A 27 -0.84 3.07 -17.82
C SER A 27 -1.89 3.44 -16.78
N GLU A 28 -2.56 4.59 -16.95
CA GLU A 28 -3.65 5.02 -16.05
C GLU A 28 -4.74 3.95 -15.92
N GLN A 29 -5.07 3.28 -17.03
CA GLN A 29 -6.01 2.16 -17.03
C GLN A 29 -5.52 0.98 -16.18
N MET A 30 -4.22 0.66 -16.21
CA MET A 30 -3.65 -0.39 -15.37
C MET A 30 -3.67 0.00 -13.89
N MET A 31 -3.30 1.24 -13.56
CA MET A 31 -3.36 1.76 -12.20
C MET A 31 -4.78 1.69 -11.63
N GLN A 32 -5.79 2.11 -12.41
CA GLN A 32 -7.19 2.00 -12.03
C GLN A 32 -7.65 0.55 -11.85
N LYS A 33 -7.26 -0.37 -12.74
CA LYS A 33 -7.61 -1.80 -12.60
C LYS A 33 -6.98 -2.41 -11.35
N ALA A 34 -5.69 -2.16 -11.13
CA ALA A 34 -4.95 -2.64 -9.96
C ALA A 34 -5.55 -2.09 -8.67
N GLY A 35 -5.76 -0.78 -8.57
CA GLY A 35 -6.36 -0.16 -7.39
C GLY A 35 -7.80 -0.62 -7.13
N ASN A 36 -8.62 -0.77 -8.17
CA ASN A 36 -9.94 -1.39 -8.03
C ASN A 36 -9.87 -2.82 -7.51
N PHE A 37 -8.88 -3.61 -7.92
CA PHE A 37 -8.70 -4.97 -7.42
C PHE A 37 -8.23 -4.97 -5.96
N ILE A 38 -7.24 -4.15 -5.61
CA ILE A 38 -6.70 -4.03 -4.26
C ILE A 38 -7.79 -3.62 -3.26
N THR A 39 -8.68 -2.71 -3.67
CA THR A 39 -9.78 -2.23 -2.81
C THR A 39 -10.94 -3.21 -2.62
N GLN A 40 -10.96 -4.35 -3.33
CA GLN A 40 -11.98 -5.41 -3.13
C GLN A 40 -11.73 -6.25 -1.88
N GLY A 41 -10.51 -6.20 -1.32
CA GLY A 41 -10.05 -7.06 -0.25
C GLY A 41 -9.59 -6.32 1.00
N PRO A 42 -9.67 -6.94 2.19
CA PRO A 42 -8.92 -6.48 3.35
C PRO A 42 -7.42 -6.68 3.08
N LEU A 43 -6.64 -5.77 3.64
CA LEU A 43 -5.19 -5.86 3.64
C LEU A 43 -4.70 -6.12 5.06
N LYS A 44 -3.67 -6.95 5.17
CA LYS A 44 -2.88 -7.15 6.39
C LYS A 44 -1.43 -6.89 6.04
N ILE A 45 -0.68 -6.41 7.02
CA ILE A 45 0.76 -6.28 6.90
C ILE A 45 1.44 -7.09 8.01
N ASN A 46 2.58 -7.67 7.65
CA ASN A 46 3.53 -8.29 8.56
C ASN A 46 4.95 -7.85 8.16
N PHE A 47 5.96 -8.26 8.91
CA PHE A 47 7.35 -7.87 8.64
C PHE A 47 8.26 -9.11 8.66
N ALA A 48 9.16 -9.18 7.67
CA ALA A 48 10.29 -10.09 7.66
C ALA A 48 11.57 -9.24 7.65
N GLU A 49 12.39 -9.36 8.70
CA GLU A 49 13.63 -8.59 8.85
C GLU A 49 13.43 -7.07 8.66
N GLY A 50 12.33 -6.55 9.21
CA GLY A 50 11.96 -5.13 9.11
C GLY A 50 11.45 -4.68 7.73
N ASN A 51 11.32 -5.59 6.76
CA ASN A 51 10.71 -5.31 5.45
C ASN A 51 9.22 -5.69 5.46
N PRO A 52 8.33 -4.80 5.00
CA PRO A 52 6.90 -5.04 5.01
C PRO A 52 6.52 -6.16 4.03
N LYS A 53 5.64 -7.04 4.47
CA LYS A 53 4.98 -8.08 3.66
C LYS A 53 3.48 -7.82 3.72
N ILE A 54 2.90 -7.43 2.59
CA ILE A 54 1.48 -7.07 2.52
C ILE A 54 0.71 -8.22 1.90
N PHE A 55 -0.41 -8.54 2.55
CA PHE A 55 -1.33 -9.59 2.15
C PHE A 55 -2.65 -8.97 1.74
N LEU A 56 -3.17 -9.35 0.60
CA LEU A 56 -4.50 -9.01 0.12
C LEU A 56 -5.38 -10.26 0.12
N GLY A 57 -6.48 -10.20 0.86
CA GLY A 57 -7.49 -11.28 0.88
C GLY A 57 -8.55 -11.05 -0.20
N VAL A 58 -8.66 -11.95 -1.18
CA VAL A 58 -9.68 -11.87 -2.24
C VAL A 58 -10.52 -13.15 -2.34
N ASN A 59 -11.63 -13.08 -3.07
CA ASN A 59 -12.42 -14.27 -3.40
C ASN A 59 -11.85 -15.03 -4.62
N GLY A 60 -11.09 -14.33 -5.47
CA GLY A 60 -10.41 -14.88 -6.64
C GLY A 60 -9.57 -13.81 -7.31
N PHE A 61 -8.61 -14.22 -8.13
CA PHE A 61 -7.80 -13.31 -8.94
C PHE A 61 -8.46 -13.07 -10.31
N ASP A 62 -8.52 -11.82 -10.75
CA ASP A 62 -9.09 -11.47 -12.06
C ASP A 62 -8.10 -11.79 -13.19
N GLN A 63 -8.49 -12.69 -14.09
CA GLN A 63 -7.70 -13.09 -15.26
C GLN A 63 -7.37 -11.94 -16.21
N ASN A 64 -8.20 -10.89 -16.22
CA ASN A 64 -8.03 -9.75 -17.10
C ASN A 64 -7.23 -8.60 -16.45
N LEU A 65 -6.80 -8.79 -15.19
CA LEU A 65 -6.01 -7.80 -14.46
C LEU A 65 -4.57 -7.79 -14.92
N ALA A 66 -3.89 -8.93 -14.82
CA ALA A 66 -2.49 -9.07 -15.17
C ALA A 66 -2.18 -10.51 -15.60
N LYS A 67 -1.10 -10.67 -16.37
CA LYS A 67 -0.58 -11.99 -16.72
C LYS A 67 0.08 -12.62 -15.50
N VAL A 68 -0.18 -13.91 -15.31
CA VAL A 68 0.36 -14.69 -14.18
C VAL A 68 1.10 -15.90 -14.74
N ASP A 69 2.34 -16.09 -14.31
CA ASP A 69 3.06 -17.35 -14.48
C ASP A 69 2.57 -18.35 -13.43
N GLY A 70 2.24 -19.57 -13.86
CA GLY A 70 1.62 -20.60 -13.02
C GLY A 70 0.09 -20.54 -13.04
N SER A 71 -0.52 -20.56 -11.85
CA SER A 71 -1.97 -20.64 -11.66
C SER A 71 -2.51 -19.38 -11.02
N ILE A 72 -3.64 -18.91 -11.54
CA ILE A 72 -4.48 -17.86 -10.96
C ILE A 72 -5.43 -18.38 -9.86
N SER A 73 -5.52 -19.71 -9.69
CA SER A 73 -6.46 -20.32 -8.76
C SER A 73 -5.91 -20.25 -7.34
N LEU A 74 -6.62 -19.57 -6.45
CA LEU A 74 -6.27 -19.40 -5.05
C LEU A 74 -6.93 -20.48 -4.18
N ALA A 75 -6.29 -21.65 -4.14
CA ALA A 75 -6.63 -22.69 -3.16
C ALA A 75 -6.20 -22.27 -1.74
N ASP A 76 -6.70 -22.97 -0.72
CA ASP A 76 -6.25 -22.74 0.66
C ASP A 76 -4.75 -22.95 0.80
N ASN A 77 -4.11 -22.09 1.61
CA ASN A 77 -2.67 -22.07 1.83
C ASN A 77 -1.87 -21.94 0.52
N SER A 78 -2.41 -21.19 -0.43
CA SER A 78 -1.72 -20.82 -1.65
C SER A 78 -1.80 -19.32 -1.90
N MET A 79 -0.79 -18.78 -2.58
CA MET A 79 -0.70 -17.36 -2.87
C MET A 79 -0.24 -17.08 -4.29
N ILE A 80 -0.70 -15.96 -4.83
CA ILE A 80 -0.13 -15.32 -6.01
C ILE A 80 0.74 -14.16 -5.52
N ILE A 81 1.94 -14.00 -6.07
CA ILE A 81 2.91 -13.01 -5.63
C ILE A 81 3.10 -11.94 -6.71
N GLY A 82 3.13 -10.67 -6.32
CA GLY A 82 3.53 -9.56 -7.18
C GLY A 82 4.96 -9.69 -7.70
N ALA A 83 5.25 -9.04 -8.84
CA ALA A 83 6.53 -9.20 -9.54
C ALA A 83 7.75 -8.78 -8.70
N LYS A 84 7.70 -7.62 -8.03
CA LYS A 84 8.80 -7.09 -7.23
C LYS A 84 9.06 -7.96 -6.00
N GLU A 85 7.99 -8.34 -5.29
CA GLU A 85 8.09 -9.23 -4.13
C GLU A 85 8.64 -10.60 -4.53
N ALA A 86 8.14 -11.19 -5.62
CA ALA A 86 8.68 -12.45 -6.13
C ALA A 86 10.15 -12.33 -6.56
N GLY A 87 10.56 -11.18 -7.09
CA GLY A 87 11.95 -10.86 -7.41
C GLY A 87 12.85 -10.94 -6.17
N MET A 88 12.48 -10.24 -5.09
CA MET A 88 13.21 -10.28 -3.82
C MET A 88 13.28 -11.70 -3.26
N MET A 89 12.16 -12.43 -3.24
CA MET A 89 12.12 -13.82 -2.75
C MET A 89 12.99 -14.77 -3.59
N LYS A 90 13.18 -14.50 -4.89
CA LYS A 90 14.09 -15.27 -5.75
C LYS A 90 15.56 -14.96 -5.46
N GLU A 91 15.89 -13.68 -5.25
CA GLU A 91 17.23 -13.24 -4.86
C GLU A 91 17.65 -13.85 -3.52
N GLU A 92 16.72 -13.91 -2.57
CA GLU A 92 16.88 -14.54 -1.25
C GLU A 92 16.81 -16.09 -1.31
N LYS A 93 16.55 -16.67 -2.49
CA LYS A 93 16.41 -18.10 -2.74
C LYS A 93 15.29 -18.78 -1.94
N LEU A 94 14.29 -18.02 -1.51
CA LEU A 94 13.08 -18.53 -0.85
C LEU A 94 12.17 -19.25 -1.84
N ILE A 95 12.09 -18.73 -3.06
CA ILE A 95 11.34 -19.32 -4.17
C ILE A 95 12.20 -19.28 -5.44
N GLN A 96 11.82 -20.04 -6.45
CA GLN A 96 12.38 -20.02 -7.80
C GLN A 96 11.27 -19.94 -8.85
N LYS A 97 10.12 -20.58 -8.61
CA LYS A 97 9.02 -20.68 -9.58
C LYS A 97 7.66 -20.96 -8.92
N PRO A 98 6.55 -20.81 -9.67
CA PRO A 98 5.27 -21.35 -9.24
C PRO A 98 5.35 -22.84 -8.92
N GLY A 99 4.68 -23.25 -7.84
CA GLY A 99 4.69 -24.60 -7.30
C GLY A 99 5.58 -24.79 -6.06
N ASP A 100 6.50 -23.86 -5.79
CA ASP A 100 7.35 -23.91 -4.60
C ASP A 100 6.54 -23.78 -3.31
N ILE A 101 7.06 -24.34 -2.21
CA ILE A 101 6.41 -24.39 -0.91
C ILE A 101 7.30 -23.74 0.13
N LEU A 102 6.79 -22.70 0.78
CA LEU A 102 7.40 -22.03 1.92
C LEU A 102 6.86 -22.65 3.20
N LYS A 103 7.75 -22.98 4.14
CA LYS A 103 7.37 -23.51 5.45
C LYS A 103 7.17 -22.37 6.43
N ASP A 104 6.21 -22.53 7.35
CA ASP A 104 5.94 -21.62 8.46
C ASP A 104 5.82 -20.14 8.04
N PHE A 105 5.19 -19.91 6.89
CA PHE A 105 5.08 -18.59 6.29
C PHE A 105 3.94 -17.80 6.97
N PHE A 106 4.32 -16.90 7.88
CA PHE A 106 3.41 -16.00 8.60
C PHE A 106 2.25 -16.73 9.30
N GLY A 107 2.56 -17.85 9.97
CA GLY A 107 1.60 -18.67 10.70
C GLY A 107 0.94 -19.79 9.87
N ILE A 108 1.23 -19.85 8.56
CA ILE A 108 0.77 -20.94 7.69
C ILE A 108 1.88 -22.00 7.58
N PRO A 109 1.66 -23.24 8.04
CA PRO A 109 2.72 -24.26 8.10
C PRO A 109 3.36 -24.59 6.74
N ALA A 110 2.55 -24.54 5.67
CA ALA A 110 3.01 -24.76 4.31
C ALA A 110 2.24 -23.86 3.35
N MET A 111 2.89 -22.84 2.82
CA MET A 111 2.33 -21.91 1.84
C MET A 111 2.85 -22.24 0.44
N LYS A 112 1.95 -22.54 -0.50
CA LYS A 112 2.30 -22.80 -1.89
C LYS A 112 2.29 -21.53 -2.73
N VAL A 113 3.30 -21.32 -3.56
CA VAL A 113 3.29 -20.31 -4.61
C VAL A 113 2.41 -20.82 -5.76
N ALA A 114 1.18 -20.32 -5.88
CA ALA A 114 0.27 -20.67 -6.96
C ALA A 114 0.70 -20.02 -8.29
N GLY A 115 1.11 -18.75 -8.23
CA GLY A 115 1.57 -18.02 -9.40
C GLY A 115 2.34 -16.74 -9.07
N ILE A 116 2.98 -16.17 -10.08
CA ILE A 116 3.73 -14.92 -10.00
C ILE A 116 3.21 -13.96 -11.07
N ILE A 117 2.83 -12.76 -10.67
CA ILE A 117 2.33 -11.73 -11.57
C ILE A 117 3.50 -11.17 -12.39
N GLU A 118 3.31 -10.96 -13.69
CA GLU A 118 4.25 -10.19 -14.50
C GLU A 118 4.20 -8.71 -14.11
N GLU A 119 5.35 -8.03 -14.11
CA GLU A 119 5.47 -6.64 -13.67
C GLU A 119 4.39 -5.72 -14.29
N THR A 120 3.63 -5.08 -13.40
CA THR A 120 2.53 -4.19 -13.78
C THR A 120 2.88 -2.71 -13.67
N GLY A 121 3.91 -2.38 -12.88
CA GLY A 121 4.27 -1.01 -12.53
C GLY A 121 3.33 -0.38 -11.49
N THR A 122 2.59 -1.20 -10.72
CA THR A 122 1.60 -0.77 -9.72
C THR A 122 1.90 -1.39 -8.35
N GLU A 123 1.15 -1.00 -7.31
CA GLU A 123 1.29 -1.58 -5.97
C GLU A 123 1.05 -3.09 -5.95
N LEU A 124 0.34 -3.64 -6.95
CA LEU A 124 0.12 -5.09 -7.11
C LEU A 124 1.43 -5.88 -7.16
N ASP A 125 2.51 -5.27 -7.64
CA ASP A 125 3.83 -5.91 -7.75
C ASP A 125 4.48 -6.20 -6.38
N GLU A 126 3.97 -5.61 -5.30
CA GLU A 126 4.53 -5.71 -3.94
C GLU A 126 3.64 -6.56 -3.00
N LEU A 127 2.53 -7.12 -3.53
CA LEU A 127 1.54 -7.84 -2.72
C LEU A 127 1.69 -9.36 -2.77
N HIS A 128 1.28 -9.99 -1.67
CA HIS A 128 0.90 -11.40 -1.61
C HIS A 128 -0.62 -11.50 -1.65
N ILE A 129 -1.16 -12.21 -2.63
CA ILE A 129 -2.61 -12.32 -2.83
C ILE A 129 -3.02 -13.73 -2.45
N VAL A 130 -3.97 -13.82 -1.52
CA VAL A 130 -4.47 -15.10 -0.97
C VAL A 130 -5.98 -15.10 -0.99
N ASN A 131 -6.58 -16.30 -0.87
CA ASN A 131 -8.02 -16.39 -0.64
C ASN A 131 -8.41 -15.92 0.78
N ARG A 132 -9.70 -15.65 1.01
CA ARG A 132 -10.21 -15.18 2.31
C ARG A 132 -9.94 -16.13 3.48
N ASN A 133 -10.00 -17.44 3.27
CA ASN A 133 -9.78 -18.43 4.32
C ASN A 133 -8.31 -18.44 4.78
N THR A 134 -7.38 -18.42 3.83
CA THR A 134 -5.95 -18.29 4.11
C THR A 134 -5.66 -16.95 4.78
N PHE A 135 -6.26 -15.86 4.29
CA PHE A 135 -6.09 -14.53 4.85
C PHE A 135 -6.49 -14.43 6.33
N SER A 136 -7.60 -15.06 6.75
CA SER A 136 -8.02 -15.05 8.16
C SER A 136 -7.01 -15.75 9.07
N ASN A 137 -6.32 -16.77 8.55
CA ASN A 137 -5.35 -17.58 9.30
C ASN A 137 -3.93 -16.99 9.31
N LEU A 138 -3.64 -15.98 8.47
CA LEU A 138 -2.37 -15.27 8.49
C LEU A 138 -2.21 -14.45 9.77
N ALA A 139 -1.05 -14.58 10.40
CA ALA A 139 -0.59 -13.64 11.40
C ALA A 139 -0.41 -12.26 10.75
N GLY A 140 -0.98 -11.21 11.35
CA GLY A 140 -0.83 -9.83 10.93
C GLY A 140 -0.51 -8.95 12.12
N VAL A 141 0.30 -7.92 11.91
CA VAL A 141 0.69 -6.98 12.97
C VAL A 141 -0.11 -5.69 12.93
N ALA A 142 -0.64 -5.32 11.77
CA ALA A 142 -1.50 -4.15 11.62
C ALA A 142 -2.55 -4.34 10.53
N GLU A 143 -3.64 -3.59 10.67
CA GLU A 143 -4.66 -3.43 9.65
C GLU A 143 -4.21 -2.36 8.64
N VAL A 144 -4.35 -2.69 7.36
CA VAL A 144 -4.18 -1.74 6.27
C VAL A 144 -5.50 -1.62 5.52
N LYS A 145 -5.84 -0.40 5.13
CA LYS A 145 -6.98 -0.15 4.23
C LYS A 145 -6.48 0.52 2.97
N ALA A 146 -7.11 0.17 1.85
CA ALA A 146 -6.87 0.81 0.57
C ALA A 146 -8.12 1.57 0.14
N LEU A 147 -7.93 2.72 -0.49
CA LEU A 147 -8.97 3.45 -1.19
C LEU A 147 -8.48 3.88 -2.57
N LEU A 148 -9.32 3.74 -3.58
CA LEU A 148 -9.03 4.29 -4.90
C LEU A 148 -9.47 5.76 -4.93
N SER A 149 -8.54 6.66 -5.21
CA SER A 149 -8.78 8.10 -5.40
C SER A 149 -8.32 8.49 -6.80
N GLY A 150 -9.27 8.63 -7.73
CA GLY A 150 -8.95 8.77 -9.15
C GLY A 150 -8.29 7.51 -9.69
N SER A 151 -7.06 7.63 -10.21
CA SER A 151 -6.24 6.49 -10.65
C SER A 151 -5.28 5.95 -9.60
N GLU A 152 -5.15 6.62 -8.45
CA GLU A 152 -4.16 6.28 -7.43
C GLU A 152 -4.78 5.48 -6.28
N THR A 153 -4.03 4.48 -5.82
CA THR A 153 -4.40 3.72 -4.62
C THR A 153 -3.80 4.40 -3.39
N LYS A 154 -4.65 4.88 -2.49
CA LYS A 154 -4.24 5.45 -1.20
C LYS A 154 -4.27 4.37 -0.14
N LEU A 155 -3.12 4.16 0.52
CA LEU A 155 -2.93 3.12 1.53
C LEU A 155 -2.87 3.75 2.91
N PHE A 156 -3.62 3.18 3.85
CA PHE A 156 -3.77 3.66 5.22
C PHE A 156 -3.34 2.58 6.21
N TYR A 157 -2.31 2.85 7.00
CA TYR A 157 -1.81 2.00 8.06
C TYR A 157 -2.40 2.45 9.39
N PHE A 158 -3.18 1.58 10.02
CA PHE A 158 -3.78 1.88 11.31
C PHE A 158 -2.79 1.58 12.42
N VAL A 159 -2.30 2.65 13.05
CA VAL A 159 -1.41 2.56 14.19
C VAL A 159 -2.25 2.33 15.45
N SER A 160 -1.91 1.27 16.19
CA SER A 160 -2.53 0.90 17.46
C SER A 160 -1.51 0.22 18.37
N GLY A 161 -1.32 0.76 19.57
CA GLY A 161 -0.41 0.18 20.55
C GLY A 161 1.03 0.17 20.04
N GLU A 162 1.62 -1.03 19.91
CA GLU A 162 3.03 -1.23 19.60
C GLU A 162 3.29 -1.62 18.13
N ASN A 163 2.30 -1.48 17.25
CA ASN A 163 2.43 -1.91 15.85
C ASN A 163 3.17 -0.92 14.94
N ILE A 164 3.92 0.04 15.47
CA ILE A 164 4.71 0.96 14.66
C ILE A 164 5.89 0.20 14.03
N PRO A 165 6.10 0.28 12.69
CA PRO A 165 7.22 -0.40 12.04
C PRO A 165 8.55 0.01 12.65
N GLU A 166 9.46 -0.95 12.87
CA GLU A 166 10.75 -0.73 13.56
C GLU A 166 11.54 0.45 12.98
N LYS A 167 11.59 0.55 11.63
CA LYS A 167 12.27 1.63 10.90
C LYS A 167 11.70 3.02 11.20
N LEU A 168 10.49 3.12 11.76
CA LEU A 168 9.75 4.37 11.99
C LEU A 168 9.50 4.67 13.48
N GLN A 169 9.89 3.78 14.40
CA GLN A 169 9.65 3.95 15.84
C GLN A 169 10.34 5.17 16.46
N LYS A 170 11.41 5.68 15.81
CA LYS A 170 12.08 6.91 16.25
C LYS A 170 11.36 8.18 15.79
N ASN A 171 10.43 8.06 14.85
CA ASN A 171 9.76 9.18 14.18
C ASN A 171 8.29 9.30 14.58
N ILE A 172 7.67 8.18 14.98
CA ILE A 172 6.29 8.12 15.44
C ILE A 172 6.32 7.73 16.93
N ALA A 173 5.83 8.61 17.80
CA ALA A 173 5.62 8.25 19.20
C ALA A 173 4.28 7.53 19.38
N ASN A 174 4.20 6.65 20.38
CA ASN A 174 3.01 5.80 20.59
C ASN A 174 1.73 6.60 20.89
N ASP A 175 1.86 7.82 21.41
CA ASP A 175 0.75 8.73 21.75
C ASP A 175 0.51 9.83 20.70
N SER A 176 1.22 9.79 19.56
CA SER A 176 1.17 10.84 18.54
C SER A 176 -0.17 10.97 17.79
N PHE A 177 -1.11 10.03 17.97
CA PHE A 177 -2.39 10.01 17.26
C PHE A 177 -3.56 10.57 18.08
N GLY A 178 -3.29 11.20 19.22
CA GLY A 178 -4.32 11.91 19.99
C GLY A 178 -4.85 13.14 19.24
N ALA A 179 -6.17 13.20 19.04
CA ALA A 179 -6.79 14.34 18.35
C ALA A 179 -6.50 15.68 19.04
N VAL A 180 -6.24 16.72 18.23
CA VAL A 180 -5.94 18.08 18.72
C VAL A 180 -7.08 19.03 18.38
N THR A 181 -7.32 20.02 19.23
CA THR A 181 -8.33 21.07 18.97
C THR A 181 -7.63 22.40 18.68
N ILE A 182 -7.86 22.95 17.48
CA ILE A 182 -7.28 24.22 17.04
C ILE A 182 -8.43 25.12 16.58
N GLY A 183 -8.63 26.24 17.27
CA GLY A 183 -9.70 27.19 16.94
C GLY A 183 -11.11 26.57 17.04
N GLY A 184 -11.33 25.67 18.00
CA GLY A 184 -12.63 25.00 18.21
C GLY A 184 -12.92 23.85 17.26
N ARG A 185 -12.02 23.54 16.32
CA ARG A 185 -12.15 22.41 15.39
C ARG A 185 -11.18 21.29 15.79
N ARG A 186 -11.66 20.04 15.77
CA ARG A 186 -10.89 18.84 16.11
C ARG A 186 -10.18 18.32 14.86
N TYR A 187 -8.89 18.04 14.95
CA TYR A 187 -8.07 17.48 13.88
C TYR A 187 -7.44 16.17 14.34
N GLN A 188 -7.44 15.17 13.47
CA GLN A 188 -6.75 13.91 13.66
C GLN A 188 -5.30 14.02 13.16
N PRO A 189 -4.28 13.69 13.98
CA PRO A 189 -2.90 13.65 13.52
C PRO A 189 -2.72 12.55 12.47
N ILE A 190 -2.02 12.86 11.38
CA ILE A 190 -1.58 11.88 10.38
C ILE A 190 -0.08 12.02 10.14
N TYR A 191 0.59 10.89 9.95
CA TYR A 191 1.96 10.84 9.43
C TYR A 191 1.92 10.35 8.00
N ILE A 192 2.78 10.91 7.14
CA ILE A 192 2.79 10.61 5.72
C ILE A 192 4.15 10.02 5.35
N GLY A 193 4.14 8.89 4.65
CA GLY A 193 5.34 8.30 4.07
C GLY A 193 6.04 9.26 3.09
N SER A 194 7.35 9.11 2.91
CA SER A 194 8.16 10.08 2.16
C SER A 194 7.72 10.26 0.70
N ALA A 195 7.34 9.16 0.01
CA ALA A 195 6.93 9.19 -1.39
C ALA A 195 5.55 9.85 -1.54
N GLU A 196 4.58 9.49 -0.69
CA GLU A 196 3.25 10.10 -0.70
C GLU A 196 3.33 11.59 -0.33
N ALA A 197 4.15 11.95 0.67
CA ALA A 197 4.34 13.34 1.07
C ALA A 197 4.90 14.21 -0.07
N LYS A 198 5.80 13.65 -0.88
CA LYS A 198 6.34 14.32 -2.07
C LYS A 198 5.24 14.58 -3.10
N VAL A 199 4.38 13.59 -3.38
CA VAL A 199 3.23 13.76 -4.30
C VAL A 199 2.28 14.84 -3.78
N MET A 200 1.82 14.72 -2.54
CA MET A 200 0.87 15.67 -1.94
C MET A 200 1.44 17.10 -1.86
N THR A 201 2.74 17.26 -1.64
CA THR A 201 3.40 18.59 -1.64
C THR A 201 3.48 19.17 -3.05
N GLN A 202 3.77 18.34 -4.06
CA GLN A 202 3.77 18.77 -5.47
C GLN A 202 2.38 19.20 -5.94
N GLU A 203 1.35 18.49 -5.48
CA GLU A 203 -0.06 18.83 -5.69
C GLU A 203 -0.54 20.03 -4.85
N LYS A 204 0.32 20.55 -3.97
CA LYS A 204 0.05 21.67 -3.07
C LYS A 204 -1.10 21.41 -2.10
N LEU A 205 -1.30 20.16 -1.70
CA LEU A 205 -2.25 19.81 -0.66
C LEU A 205 -1.77 20.34 0.70
N PHE A 206 -0.48 20.17 1.00
CA PHE A 206 0.19 20.79 2.15
C PHE A 206 1.62 21.19 1.77
N GLN A 207 2.32 21.90 2.67
CA GLN A 207 3.71 22.34 2.47
C GLN A 207 4.65 21.87 3.58
N LYS A 208 4.15 21.71 4.80
CA LYS A 208 4.96 21.34 5.97
C LYS A 208 4.14 20.67 7.07
N GLU A 209 4.85 20.15 8.06
CA GLU A 209 4.26 19.70 9.32
C GLU A 209 3.49 20.83 10.02
N GLY A 210 2.38 20.47 10.64
CA GLY A 210 1.42 21.39 11.26
C GLY A 210 0.38 21.98 10.31
N ASP A 211 0.53 21.78 8.99
CA ASP A 211 -0.51 22.14 8.04
C ASP A 211 -1.77 21.29 8.27
N ARG A 212 -2.93 21.86 7.92
CA ARG A 212 -4.25 21.28 8.17
C ARG A 212 -4.93 20.99 6.85
N LEU A 213 -5.55 19.82 6.73
CA LEU A 213 -6.40 19.46 5.60
C LEU A 213 -7.80 19.21 6.12
N ASP A 214 -8.76 19.92 5.55
CA ASP A 214 -10.16 19.75 5.89
C ASP A 214 -10.76 18.63 5.04
N ASN A 215 -11.60 17.78 5.67
CA ASN A 215 -12.31 16.69 4.99
C ASN A 215 -11.41 15.73 4.18
N PHE A 216 -10.18 15.50 4.64
CA PHE A 216 -9.26 14.51 4.06
C PHE A 216 -9.78 13.09 4.31
N PHE A 217 -10.35 12.49 3.26
CA PHE A 217 -11.04 11.18 3.30
C PHE A 217 -12.14 11.09 4.38
N GLY A 218 -12.79 12.22 4.65
CA GLY A 218 -13.84 12.35 5.68
C GLY A 218 -13.35 12.82 7.05
N ASN A 219 -12.08 13.18 7.19
CA ASN A 219 -11.51 13.62 8.47
C ASN A 219 -10.88 14.99 8.31
N ASP A 220 -11.06 15.85 9.30
CA ASP A 220 -10.18 17.00 9.44
C ASP A 220 -8.86 16.51 10.04
N VAL A 221 -7.75 16.75 9.35
CA VAL A 221 -6.43 16.23 9.73
C VAL A 221 -5.39 17.33 9.90
N ILE A 222 -4.38 17.03 10.71
CA ILE A 222 -3.17 17.83 10.83
C ILE A 222 -1.97 16.96 10.46
N ILE A 223 -1.05 17.49 9.65
CA ILE A 223 0.18 16.79 9.28
C ILE A 223 1.09 16.76 10.50
N ALA A 224 1.13 15.62 11.19
CA ALA A 224 1.91 15.44 12.41
C ALA A 224 3.40 15.20 12.11
N GLY A 225 3.70 14.61 10.96
CA GLY A 225 5.07 14.39 10.52
C GLY A 225 5.16 13.87 9.10
N ILE A 226 6.27 14.20 8.44
CA ILE A 226 6.70 13.55 7.19
C ILE A 226 7.77 12.52 7.56
N LEU A 227 7.51 11.26 7.23
CA LEU A 227 8.38 10.16 7.64
C LEU A 227 9.62 10.08 6.75
N PRO A 228 10.77 9.63 7.32
CA PRO A 228 11.96 9.40 6.52
C PRO A 228 11.73 8.25 5.54
N GLU A 229 12.45 8.29 4.42
CA GLU A 229 12.40 7.25 3.41
C GLU A 229 12.92 5.92 3.95
N THR A 230 12.15 4.86 3.70
CA THR A 230 12.46 3.48 4.11
C THR A 230 12.87 2.60 2.95
N LYS A 231 12.68 3.07 1.70
CA LYS A 231 12.84 2.32 0.44
C LYS A 231 11.94 1.10 0.39
N THR A 232 10.74 1.23 0.94
CA THR A 232 9.72 0.19 0.95
C THR A 232 8.36 0.80 0.67
N ILE A 233 7.35 -0.05 0.49
CA ILE A 233 5.98 0.40 0.28
C ILE A 233 5.43 1.31 1.39
N LEU A 234 6.02 1.29 2.59
CA LEU A 234 5.67 2.19 3.70
C LEU A 234 5.81 3.67 3.32
N ASP A 235 6.66 3.99 2.35
CA ASP A 235 6.86 5.37 1.88
C ASP A 235 5.63 5.91 1.14
N ASN A 236 4.71 5.03 0.71
CA ASN A 236 3.45 5.38 0.03
C ASN A 236 2.24 5.43 1.00
N PHE A 237 2.46 5.27 2.31
CA PHE A 237 1.38 5.08 3.27
C PHE A 237 0.99 6.38 3.99
N HIS A 238 -0.29 6.46 4.34
CA HIS A 238 -0.80 7.34 5.39
C HIS A 238 -0.86 6.55 6.69
N PHE A 239 -0.13 6.97 7.71
CA PHE A 239 -0.20 6.38 9.04
C PHE A 239 -1.21 7.15 9.86
N VAL A 240 -2.22 6.45 10.35
CA VAL A 240 -3.40 7.05 10.98
C VAL A 240 -3.75 6.33 12.28
N GLY A 241 -4.39 7.04 13.21
CA GLY A 241 -4.85 6.47 14.47
C GLY A 241 -6.09 5.61 14.33
N ALA A 242 -6.42 4.86 15.39
CA ALA A 242 -7.58 3.96 15.43
C ALA A 242 -8.94 4.66 15.21
N GLU A 243 -9.04 5.96 15.51
CA GLU A 243 -10.27 6.75 15.30
C GLU A 243 -10.46 7.23 13.85
N PHE A 244 -9.46 7.08 12.98
CA PHE A 244 -9.52 7.57 11.61
C PHE A 244 -10.58 6.82 10.81
N GLN A 245 -11.47 7.55 10.15
CA GLN A 245 -12.50 6.98 9.31
C GLN A 245 -12.06 7.01 7.85
N ILE A 246 -12.43 6.02 7.04
CA ILE A 246 -12.18 6.08 5.61
C ILE A 246 -13.53 6.21 4.91
N SER A 247 -13.74 7.36 4.30
CA SER A 247 -14.90 7.63 3.46
C SER A 247 -14.45 8.08 2.07
N LYS A 248 -15.30 7.80 1.08
CA LYS A 248 -15.15 8.23 -0.31
C LYS A 248 -15.57 9.69 -0.48
#